data_AF-Q6WS06-F1
#
_entry.id   AF-Q6WS06-F1
#
_cell.length_a   1.000
_cell.length_b   1.000
_cell.length_c   1.000
_cell.angle_alpha   90.00
_cell.angle_beta   90.00
_cell.angle_gamma   90.00
#
_symmetry.space_group_name_H-M   'P 1'
#
loop_
_entity.id
_entity.type
_entity.pdbx_description
1 polymer ?
#
loop_
_entity_poly.entity_id
_entity_poly.type
_entity_poly.pdbx_seq_one_letter_code
_entity_poly.pdbx_strand_id
1 'polypeptide(L)'
;MVYLYRQSLELLLKAGIFQTITDNVDRKNIVGNIRHDLKQAYEKLIEVKGLSISDNENGKWLMDYLSDISRIDRESDMFRYPFGNNLKVLFDRQTNISLVATHDNMNKAFSIIKGIYDTGDILEQEIEAYEPHLIIEGGHYYQQSVVGYKYSQHAFYPYYSSYEEVGNFLKGVIMAEKKANLFMPMCYLYRNAVELGLKRLIIEDSHIGNSKALKIVRKKKHSILGLWNSIADEIKEYANAPEDDTTLNDSQRYIQTFHNFDQSSDLFRYPCNKNMEPYFLDEKKFDIENVASCFEELCNFLDGVDGMLSAVQDYEAEMAAEMASYYDYY
;
A
#
# COMPACT_ATOMS: atom_id res chain seq x y z
N MET A 1 -7.18 -5.41 -1.93
CA MET A 1 -7.57 -6.59 -1.11
C MET A 1 -6.39 -7.20 -0.35
N VAL A 2 -5.40 -7.79 -1.04
CA VAL A 2 -4.28 -8.54 -0.43
C VAL A 2 -3.55 -7.75 0.66
N TYR A 3 -3.20 -6.49 0.37
CA TYR A 3 -2.50 -5.64 1.34
C TYR A 3 -3.29 -5.45 2.65
N LEU A 4 -4.58 -5.14 2.58
CA LEU A 4 -5.41 -4.89 3.78
C LEU A 4 -5.57 -6.15 4.63
N TYR A 5 -5.73 -7.33 4.00
CA TYR A 5 -5.72 -8.60 4.72
C TYR A 5 -4.36 -8.84 5.39
N ARG A 6 -3.27 -8.72 4.64
CA ARG A 6 -1.93 -8.90 5.18
C ARG A 6 -1.67 -7.97 6.39
N GLN A 7 -2.08 -6.71 6.29
CA GLN A 7 -1.99 -5.73 7.37
C GLN A 7 -2.85 -6.12 8.58
N SER A 8 -4.06 -6.65 8.37
CA SER A 8 -4.91 -7.09 9.48
C SER A 8 -4.34 -8.32 10.20
N LEU A 9 -3.78 -9.28 9.46
CA LEU A 9 -3.06 -10.43 10.04
C LEU A 9 -1.87 -9.95 10.88
N GLU A 10 -1.06 -9.02 10.36
CA GLU A 10 0.09 -8.45 11.07
C GLU A 10 -0.31 -7.80 12.40
N LEU A 11 -1.36 -6.96 12.36
CA LEU A 11 -1.87 -6.28 13.56
C LEU A 11 -2.39 -7.27 14.59
N LEU A 12 -3.12 -8.29 14.15
CA LEU A 12 -3.73 -9.27 15.05
C LEU A 12 -2.68 -10.19 15.69
N LEU A 13 -1.66 -10.61 14.93
CA LEU A 13 -0.51 -11.35 15.47
C LEU A 13 0.21 -10.55 16.55
N LYS A 14 0.54 -9.28 16.26
CA LYS A 14 1.19 -8.39 17.22
C LYS A 14 0.33 -8.14 18.46
N ALA A 15 -0.97 -7.93 18.27
CA ALA A 15 -1.91 -7.77 19.37
C ALA A 15 -1.98 -9.04 20.24
N GLY A 16 -1.96 -10.23 19.63
CA GLY A 16 -1.92 -11.51 20.34
C GLY A 16 -0.65 -11.68 21.17
N ILE A 17 0.52 -11.27 20.67
CA ILE A 17 1.77 -11.28 21.45
C ILE A 17 1.64 -10.32 22.64
N PHE A 18 1.04 -9.16 22.43
CA PHE A 18 0.92 -8.10 23.44
C PHE A 18 -0.11 -8.41 24.54
N GLN A 19 -0.95 -9.44 24.38
CA GLN A 19 -1.77 -9.99 25.47
C GLN A 19 -0.92 -10.60 26.58
N THR A 20 0.25 -11.15 26.24
CA THR A 20 1.18 -11.77 27.20
C THR A 20 2.36 -10.85 27.53
N ILE A 21 2.94 -10.19 26.54
CA ILE A 21 4.07 -9.28 26.73
C ILE A 21 3.56 -7.87 27.05
N THR A 22 3.81 -7.39 28.26
CA THR A 22 3.30 -6.10 28.76
C THR A 22 4.37 -5.00 28.86
N ASP A 23 5.64 -5.37 29.02
CA ASP A 23 6.74 -4.40 29.09
C ASP A 23 7.02 -3.74 27.73
N ASN A 24 7.16 -2.41 27.72
CA ASN A 24 7.33 -1.65 26.48
C ASN A 24 8.70 -1.85 25.81
N VAL A 25 9.76 -2.11 26.59
CA VAL A 25 11.09 -2.40 26.05
C VAL A 25 11.06 -3.74 25.33
N ASP A 26 10.44 -4.75 25.92
CA ASP A 26 10.26 -6.07 25.31
C ASP A 26 9.38 -6.01 24.07
N ARG A 27 8.24 -5.29 24.13
CA ARG A 27 7.37 -5.06 22.95
C ARG A 27 8.15 -4.42 21.80
N LYS A 28 8.94 -3.39 22.10
CA LYS A 28 9.78 -2.70 21.11
C LYS A 28 10.82 -3.64 20.50
N ASN A 29 11.51 -4.43 21.32
CA ASN A 29 12.51 -5.39 20.86
C ASN A 29 11.88 -6.46 19.97
N ILE A 30 10.74 -7.02 20.38
CA ILE A 30 10.02 -8.03 19.59
C ILE A 30 9.57 -7.47 18.25
N VAL A 31 8.88 -6.32 18.24
CA VAL A 31 8.43 -5.67 16.99
C VAL A 31 9.62 -5.28 16.10
N GLY A 32 10.72 -4.83 16.68
CA GLY A 32 11.95 -4.51 15.96
C GLY A 32 12.59 -5.71 15.27
N ASN A 33 12.48 -6.91 15.88
CA ASN A 33 13.00 -8.16 15.35
C ASN A 33 12.09 -8.74 14.26
N ILE A 34 10.79 -8.93 14.54
CA ILE A 34 9.85 -9.55 13.58
C ILE A 34 9.44 -8.59 12.44
N ARG A 35 9.47 -7.28 12.70
CA ARG A 35 9.06 -6.22 11.76
C ARG A 35 7.68 -6.46 11.13
N HIS A 36 7.64 -6.74 9.83
CA HIS A 36 6.44 -6.98 9.03
C HIS A 36 6.32 -8.46 8.61
N ASP A 37 7.23 -9.32 9.02
CA ASP A 37 7.27 -10.73 8.63
C ASP A 37 6.19 -11.51 9.40
N LEU A 38 5.15 -11.95 8.69
CA LEU A 38 4.01 -12.64 9.31
C LEU A 38 4.41 -14.01 9.87
N LYS A 39 5.34 -14.72 9.23
CA LYS A 39 5.82 -16.01 9.73
C LYS A 39 6.52 -15.82 11.06
N GLN A 40 7.46 -14.88 11.15
CA GLN A 40 8.17 -14.59 12.40
C GLN A 40 7.22 -14.10 13.50
N ALA A 41 6.21 -13.29 13.14
CA ALA A 41 5.19 -12.86 14.09
C ALA A 41 4.35 -14.03 14.62
N TYR A 42 4.00 -15.00 13.78
CA TYR A 42 3.28 -16.19 14.20
C TYR A 42 4.14 -17.13 15.03
N GLU A 43 5.39 -17.41 14.63
CA GLU A 43 6.35 -18.17 15.44
C GLU A 43 6.50 -17.57 16.84
N LYS A 44 6.61 -16.24 16.93
CA LYS A 44 6.70 -15.55 18.21
C LYS A 44 5.42 -15.63 19.02
N LEU A 45 4.24 -15.56 18.39
CA LEU A 45 2.96 -15.72 19.07
C LEU A 45 2.83 -17.11 19.69
N ILE A 46 3.17 -18.16 18.93
CA ILE A 46 3.14 -19.56 19.39
C ILE A 46 4.10 -19.76 20.55
N GLU A 47 5.34 -19.25 20.45
CA GLU A 47 6.34 -19.30 21.51
C GLU A 47 5.82 -18.64 22.81
N VAL A 48 5.30 -17.43 22.69
CA VAL A 48 4.88 -16.61 23.85
C VAL A 48 3.63 -17.17 24.52
N LYS A 49 2.72 -17.81 23.78
CA LYS A 49 1.53 -18.47 24.33
C LYS A 49 1.77 -19.94 24.72
N GLY A 50 2.94 -20.51 24.42
CA GLY A 50 3.26 -21.90 24.71
C GLY A 50 2.40 -22.91 23.92
N LEU A 51 1.98 -22.55 22.71
CA LEU A 51 1.10 -23.37 21.87
C LEU A 51 1.89 -24.44 21.11
N SER A 52 1.24 -25.57 20.80
CA SER A 52 1.79 -26.60 19.90
C SER A 52 1.01 -26.63 18.58
N ILE A 53 1.72 -26.62 17.46
CA ILE A 53 1.13 -26.73 16.11
C ILE A 53 1.22 -28.14 15.52
N SER A 54 2.00 -29.05 16.11
CA SER A 54 2.32 -30.36 15.52
C SER A 54 1.11 -31.27 15.30
N ASP A 55 0.07 -31.08 16.09
CA ASP A 55 -1.11 -31.94 16.12
C ASP A 55 -2.38 -31.19 15.67
N ASN A 56 -2.23 -29.95 15.16
CA ASN A 56 -3.34 -29.13 14.71
C ASN A 56 -3.17 -28.76 13.22
N GLU A 57 -4.07 -29.27 12.38
CA GLU A 57 -4.01 -29.05 10.92
C GLU A 57 -4.17 -27.58 10.52
N ASN A 58 -5.02 -26.81 11.22
CA ASN A 58 -5.12 -25.36 11.01
C ASN A 58 -3.80 -24.65 11.34
N GLY A 59 -3.16 -25.05 12.44
CA GLY A 59 -1.88 -24.52 12.90
C GLY A 59 -0.74 -24.77 11.90
N LYS A 60 -0.67 -25.98 11.33
CA LYS A 60 0.28 -26.35 10.26
C LYS A 60 0.01 -25.57 8.98
N TRP A 61 -1.24 -25.60 8.51
CA TRP A 61 -1.65 -24.88 7.30
C TRP A 61 -1.32 -23.39 7.40
N LEU A 62 -1.56 -22.76 8.55
CA LEU A 62 -1.24 -21.35 8.76
C LEU A 62 0.27 -21.11 8.73
N MET A 63 1.09 -21.99 9.34
CA MET A 63 2.55 -21.87 9.29
C MET A 63 3.07 -21.91 7.85
N ASP A 64 2.55 -22.84 7.04
CA ASP A 64 2.93 -22.97 5.62
C ASP A 64 2.49 -21.74 4.83
N TYR A 65 1.27 -21.26 5.05
CA TYR A 65 0.72 -20.09 4.35
C TYR A 65 1.51 -18.81 4.68
N LEU A 66 1.80 -18.56 5.96
CA LEU A 66 2.59 -17.40 6.36
C LEU A 66 4.06 -17.51 5.91
N SER A 67 4.58 -18.73 5.80
CA SER A 67 5.90 -18.97 5.20
C SER A 67 5.92 -18.60 3.72
N ASP A 68 4.87 -18.93 2.97
CA ASP A 68 4.73 -18.53 1.58
C ASP A 68 4.59 -17.01 1.42
N ILE A 69 3.77 -16.36 2.25
CA ILE A 69 3.68 -14.89 2.28
C ILE A 69 5.05 -14.28 2.58
N SER A 70 5.81 -14.83 3.53
CA SER A 70 7.12 -14.29 3.90
C SER A 70 8.18 -14.50 2.82
N ARG A 71 8.05 -15.56 2.02
CA ARG A 71 8.89 -15.79 0.83
C ARG A 71 8.61 -14.76 -0.27
N ILE A 72 7.35 -14.36 -0.43
CA ILE A 72 6.90 -13.47 -1.51
C ILE A 72 7.01 -11.99 -1.12
N ASP A 73 6.48 -11.62 0.05
CA ASP A 73 6.25 -10.25 0.50
C ASP A 73 6.60 -10.04 1.99
N ARG A 74 7.83 -10.44 2.37
CA ARG A 74 8.34 -10.32 3.75
C ARG A 74 8.23 -8.91 4.33
N GLU A 75 8.59 -7.91 3.55
CA GLU A 75 8.65 -6.50 3.98
C GLU A 75 7.31 -5.75 3.77
N SER A 76 6.26 -6.45 3.33
CA SER A 76 4.95 -5.88 3.03
C SER A 76 4.91 -4.89 1.85
N ASP A 77 5.89 -4.87 0.95
CA ASP A 77 6.02 -3.85 -0.10
C ASP A 77 5.39 -4.27 -1.45
N MET A 78 5.31 -5.57 -1.74
CA MET A 78 5.01 -6.09 -3.08
C MET A 78 3.60 -5.75 -3.60
N PHE A 79 2.64 -5.56 -2.70
CA PHE A 79 1.27 -5.17 -3.05
C PHE A 79 0.98 -3.69 -2.76
N ARG A 80 2.00 -2.93 -2.33
CA ARG A 80 1.93 -1.49 -2.12
C ARG A 80 2.54 -0.70 -3.28
N TYR A 81 3.54 -1.27 -3.94
CA TYR A 81 4.31 -0.61 -5.00
C TYR A 81 4.51 -1.56 -6.19
N PRO A 82 4.66 -1.02 -7.41
CA PRO A 82 4.93 -1.83 -8.60
C PRO A 82 6.24 -2.61 -8.56
N PHE A 83 7.14 -2.24 -7.64
CA PHE A 83 8.40 -2.93 -7.40
C PHE A 83 8.83 -2.81 -5.93
N GLY A 84 9.59 -3.79 -5.44
CA GLY A 84 10.16 -3.75 -4.10
C GLY A 84 11.34 -2.80 -3.96
N ASN A 85 11.89 -2.72 -2.74
CA ASN A 85 13.08 -1.91 -2.41
C ASN A 85 14.28 -2.12 -3.36
N ASN A 86 14.41 -3.32 -3.94
CA ASN A 86 15.48 -3.67 -4.88
C ASN A 86 15.08 -3.52 -6.36
N LEU A 87 13.94 -2.86 -6.66
CA LEU A 87 13.31 -2.81 -7.98
C LEU A 87 12.91 -4.18 -8.54
N LYS A 88 12.81 -5.18 -7.66
CA LYS A 88 12.30 -6.49 -8.04
C LYS A 88 10.79 -6.37 -8.24
N VAL A 89 10.34 -6.71 -9.44
CA VAL A 89 8.92 -6.86 -9.75
C VAL A 89 8.42 -8.20 -9.21
N LEU A 90 7.17 -8.21 -8.72
CA LEU A 90 6.55 -9.45 -8.23
C LEU A 90 6.14 -10.36 -9.40
N PHE A 91 5.60 -9.77 -10.47
CA PHE A 91 5.10 -10.48 -11.65
C PHE A 91 5.87 -10.00 -12.89
N ASP A 92 6.69 -10.88 -13.47
CA ASP A 92 7.51 -10.64 -14.66
C ASP A 92 6.85 -11.12 -15.96
N ARG A 93 5.74 -11.84 -15.83
CA ARG A 93 4.88 -12.34 -16.89
C ARG A 93 3.43 -12.08 -16.52
N GLN A 94 2.57 -12.08 -17.52
CA GLN A 94 1.13 -12.01 -17.29
C GLN A 94 0.70 -13.22 -16.45
N THR A 95 0.05 -12.98 -15.32
CA THR A 95 -0.41 -13.99 -14.38
C THR A 95 -1.87 -13.75 -14.04
N ASN A 96 -2.69 -14.80 -14.10
CA ASN A 96 -4.09 -14.77 -13.72
C ASN A 96 -4.22 -15.33 -12.30
N ILE A 97 -4.54 -14.48 -11.33
CA ILE A 97 -4.64 -14.85 -9.91
C ILE A 97 -6.09 -15.13 -9.57
N SER A 98 -6.39 -16.28 -8.95
CA SER A 98 -7.72 -16.62 -8.45
C SER A 98 -8.09 -15.76 -7.24
N LEU A 99 -9.05 -14.85 -7.40
CA LEU A 99 -9.52 -14.00 -6.31
C LEU A 99 -10.25 -14.79 -5.22
N VAL A 100 -10.98 -15.85 -5.60
CA VAL A 100 -11.67 -16.73 -4.64
C VAL A 100 -10.65 -17.44 -3.76
N ALA A 101 -9.63 -18.06 -4.36
CA ALA A 101 -8.63 -18.78 -3.58
C ALA A 101 -7.82 -17.85 -2.68
N THR A 102 -7.44 -16.66 -3.16
CA THR A 102 -6.80 -15.64 -2.33
C THR A 102 -7.71 -15.18 -1.19
N HIS A 103 -8.99 -14.95 -1.45
CA HIS A 103 -9.97 -14.55 -0.44
C HIS A 103 -10.13 -15.62 0.64
N ASP A 104 -10.33 -16.87 0.26
CA ASP A 104 -10.63 -17.96 1.19
C ASP A 104 -9.41 -18.28 2.07
N ASN A 105 -8.21 -18.33 1.47
CA ASN A 105 -6.97 -18.50 2.23
C ASN A 105 -6.75 -17.36 3.25
N MET A 106 -6.96 -16.10 2.83
CA MET A 106 -6.82 -14.95 3.74
C MET A 106 -7.85 -14.98 4.87
N ASN A 107 -9.09 -15.40 4.60
CA ASN A 107 -10.12 -15.54 5.63
C ASN A 107 -9.85 -16.69 6.59
N LYS A 108 -9.35 -17.83 6.10
CA LYS A 108 -8.89 -18.93 6.97
C LYS A 108 -7.77 -18.46 7.87
N ALA A 109 -6.75 -17.81 7.31
CA ALA A 109 -5.64 -17.26 8.09
C ALA A 109 -6.14 -16.26 9.15
N PHE A 110 -7.02 -15.34 8.78
CA PHE A 110 -7.62 -14.38 9.71
C PHE A 110 -8.39 -15.09 10.83
N SER A 111 -9.22 -16.07 10.49
CA SER A 111 -10.05 -16.81 11.46
C SER A 111 -9.21 -17.59 12.46
N ILE A 112 -8.12 -18.24 12.02
CA ILE A 112 -7.21 -18.97 12.90
C ILE A 112 -6.50 -18.01 13.87
N ILE A 113 -5.92 -16.92 13.35
CA ILE A 113 -5.21 -15.94 14.19
C ILE A 113 -6.19 -15.26 15.15
N LYS A 114 -7.41 -14.97 14.69
CA LYS A 114 -8.48 -14.41 15.52
C LYS A 114 -8.92 -15.38 16.61
N GLY A 115 -9.03 -16.67 16.31
CA GLY A 115 -9.27 -17.71 17.31
C GLY A 115 -8.22 -17.66 18.42
N ILE A 116 -6.94 -17.68 18.07
CA ILE A 116 -5.84 -17.59 19.04
C ILE A 116 -5.89 -16.29 19.86
N TYR A 117 -6.28 -15.17 19.24
CA TYR A 117 -6.43 -13.90 19.94
C TYR A 117 -7.61 -13.92 20.93
N ASP A 118 -8.75 -14.46 20.53
CA ASP A 118 -10.00 -14.44 21.32
C ASP A 118 -10.00 -15.50 22.44
N THR A 119 -9.53 -16.71 22.16
CA THR A 119 -9.62 -17.87 23.08
C THR A 119 -8.30 -18.23 23.73
N GLY A 120 -7.17 -17.83 23.14
CA GLY A 120 -5.83 -18.24 23.55
C GLY A 120 -5.31 -19.48 22.84
N ASP A 121 -6.15 -20.23 22.11
CA ASP A 121 -5.83 -21.53 21.51
C ASP A 121 -6.12 -21.57 19.99
N ILE A 122 -5.54 -22.56 19.31
CA ILE A 122 -5.76 -22.80 17.88
C ILE A 122 -7.09 -23.54 17.69
N LEU A 123 -7.92 -23.09 16.75
CA LEU A 123 -9.19 -23.74 16.42
C LEU A 123 -8.98 -25.21 16.00
N GLU A 124 -9.72 -26.13 16.63
CA GLU A 124 -9.68 -27.57 16.30
C GLU A 124 -10.52 -27.90 15.06
N GLN A 125 -11.64 -27.19 14.86
CA GLN A 125 -12.49 -27.40 13.70
C GLN A 125 -11.73 -27.01 12.43
N GLU A 126 -11.54 -27.96 11.53
CA GLU A 126 -10.89 -27.72 10.24
C GLU A 126 -11.68 -26.69 9.43
N ILE A 127 -10.96 -25.70 8.90
CA ILE A 127 -11.53 -24.69 8.01
C ILE A 127 -11.11 -25.04 6.58
N GLU A 128 -12.10 -25.21 5.71
CA GLU A 128 -11.85 -25.48 4.29
C GLU A 128 -11.14 -24.29 3.63
N ALA A 129 -10.11 -24.58 2.84
CA ALA A 129 -9.36 -23.61 2.07
C ALA A 129 -8.57 -24.31 0.98
N TYR A 130 -7.91 -23.52 0.14
CA TYR A 130 -6.99 -24.02 -0.87
C TYR A 130 -5.63 -24.33 -0.26
N GLU A 131 -4.72 -24.81 -1.13
CA GLU A 131 -3.30 -24.95 -0.80
C GLU A 131 -2.74 -23.67 -0.18
N PRO A 132 -1.82 -23.76 0.80
CA PRO A 132 -1.32 -22.63 1.58
C PRO A 132 -0.33 -21.75 0.78
N HIS A 133 -0.78 -21.21 -0.35
CA HIS A 133 -0.07 -20.27 -1.19
C HIS A 133 -0.80 -18.94 -1.26
N LEU A 134 -0.04 -17.84 -1.20
CA LEU A 134 -0.57 -16.48 -1.36
C LEU A 134 -1.10 -16.26 -2.79
N ILE A 135 -0.35 -16.77 -3.78
CA ILE A 135 -0.68 -16.65 -5.20
C ILE A 135 -1.07 -18.01 -5.73
N ILE A 136 -2.34 -18.15 -6.14
CA ILE A 136 -2.88 -19.33 -6.80
C ILE A 136 -3.32 -18.91 -8.20
N GLU A 137 -2.70 -19.49 -9.22
CA GLU A 137 -3.01 -19.19 -10.62
C GLU A 137 -4.32 -19.85 -11.07
N GLY A 138 -5.06 -19.19 -11.97
CA GLY A 138 -6.29 -19.70 -12.57
C GLY A 138 -7.57 -19.20 -11.89
N GLY A 139 -8.58 -20.08 -11.80
CA GLY A 139 -9.91 -19.73 -11.30
C GLY A 139 -10.92 -19.39 -12.41
N HIS A 140 -12.12 -18.99 -12.01
CA HIS A 140 -13.18 -18.61 -12.94
C HIS A 140 -12.87 -17.25 -13.60
N TYR A 141 -13.25 -17.09 -14.87
CA TYR A 141 -12.85 -15.92 -15.68
C TYR A 141 -13.23 -14.56 -15.07
N TYR A 142 -14.42 -14.44 -14.47
CA TYR A 142 -14.89 -13.21 -13.81
C TYR A 142 -14.41 -13.05 -12.36
N GLN A 143 -13.61 -13.99 -11.87
CA GLN A 143 -13.12 -14.04 -10.49
C GLN A 143 -11.59 -14.13 -10.45
N GLN A 144 -10.92 -13.68 -11.51
CA GLN A 144 -9.47 -13.62 -11.58
C GLN A 144 -9.00 -12.16 -11.69
N SER A 145 -7.83 -11.88 -11.14
CA SER A 145 -7.09 -10.63 -11.38
C SER A 145 -5.92 -10.91 -12.31
N VAL A 146 -5.75 -10.08 -13.34
CA VAL A 146 -4.63 -10.21 -14.28
C VAL A 146 -3.55 -9.19 -13.91
N VAL A 147 -2.33 -9.68 -13.69
CA VAL A 147 -1.17 -8.88 -13.25
C VAL A 147 0.06 -9.18 -14.12
N GLY A 148 1.14 -8.39 -14.00
CA GLY A 148 2.41 -8.67 -14.68
C GLY A 148 2.45 -8.33 -16.16
N TYR A 149 1.80 -7.23 -16.55
CA TYR A 149 1.79 -6.72 -17.92
C TYR A 149 3.19 -6.27 -18.36
N LYS A 150 3.94 -7.17 -19.00
CA LYS A 150 5.31 -6.94 -19.49
C LYS A 150 5.45 -5.73 -20.42
N TYR A 151 4.37 -5.30 -21.05
CA TYR A 151 4.34 -4.22 -22.06
C TYR A 151 3.65 -2.94 -21.58
N SER A 152 3.27 -2.83 -20.29
CA SER A 152 2.67 -1.58 -19.79
C SER A 152 3.76 -0.52 -19.63
N GLN A 153 3.60 0.62 -20.32
CA GLN A 153 4.40 1.82 -20.07
C GLN A 153 4.07 2.45 -18.71
N HIS A 154 2.95 2.07 -18.09
CA HIS A 154 2.46 2.63 -16.83
C HIS A 154 2.37 1.54 -15.76
N ALA A 155 3.47 1.29 -15.06
CA ALA A 155 3.52 0.31 -13.99
C ALA A 155 2.83 0.85 -12.71
N PHE A 156 2.82 2.17 -12.53
CA PHE A 156 2.24 2.80 -11.34
C PHE A 156 0.72 2.96 -11.40
N TYR A 157 0.14 3.30 -12.55
CA TYR A 157 -1.29 3.62 -12.66
C TYR A 157 -2.21 2.55 -12.05
N PRO A 158 -2.08 1.24 -12.35
CA PRO A 158 -2.95 0.23 -11.75
C PRO A 158 -2.85 0.14 -10.23
N TYR A 159 -1.67 0.40 -9.66
CA TYR A 159 -1.50 0.44 -8.21
C TYR A 159 -2.15 1.69 -7.64
N TYR A 160 -1.85 2.86 -8.23
CA TYR A 160 -2.42 4.14 -7.84
C TYR A 160 -3.96 4.10 -7.81
N SER A 161 -4.59 3.74 -8.93
CA SER A 161 -6.05 3.73 -9.06
C SER A 161 -6.69 2.72 -8.12
N SER A 162 -6.07 1.55 -7.93
CA SER A 162 -6.56 0.54 -6.98
C SER A 162 -6.62 1.06 -5.54
N TYR A 163 -5.66 1.88 -5.11
CA TYR A 163 -5.67 2.47 -3.76
C TYR A 163 -6.71 3.59 -3.66
N GLU A 164 -6.81 4.44 -4.66
CA GLU A 164 -7.80 5.53 -4.72
C GLU A 164 -9.23 4.99 -4.74
N GLU A 165 -9.55 4.07 -5.66
CA GLU A 165 -10.88 3.50 -5.83
C GLU A 165 -11.38 2.79 -4.57
N VAL A 166 -10.50 2.05 -3.87
CA VAL A 166 -10.87 1.41 -2.60
C VAL A 166 -11.03 2.46 -1.50
N GLY A 167 -10.27 3.56 -1.53
CA GLY A 167 -10.49 4.72 -0.66
C GLY A 167 -11.91 5.30 -0.85
N ASN A 168 -12.29 5.56 -2.11
CA ASN A 168 -13.62 6.03 -2.50
C ASN A 168 -14.73 5.06 -2.08
N PHE A 169 -14.51 3.76 -2.28
CA PHE A 169 -15.42 2.71 -1.83
C PHE A 169 -15.62 2.75 -0.30
N LEU A 170 -14.53 2.83 0.48
CA LEU A 170 -14.62 2.89 1.94
C LEU A 170 -15.32 4.17 2.41
N LYS A 171 -15.05 5.32 1.79
CA LYS A 171 -15.79 6.57 2.06
C LYS A 171 -17.30 6.34 1.89
N GLY A 172 -17.71 5.76 0.76
CA GLY A 172 -19.11 5.43 0.48
C GLY A 172 -19.74 4.55 1.56
N VAL A 173 -19.03 3.49 1.98
CA VAL A 173 -19.48 2.60 3.07
C VAL A 173 -19.59 3.35 4.41
N ILE A 174 -18.62 4.20 4.75
CA ILE A 174 -18.65 4.97 6.01
C ILE A 174 -19.86 5.90 6.03
N MET A 175 -20.14 6.59 4.93
CA MET A 175 -21.26 7.53 4.83
C MET A 175 -22.62 6.82 4.85
N ALA A 176 -22.76 5.73 4.11
CA ALA A 176 -24.02 4.99 4.00
C ALA A 176 -24.34 4.17 5.25
N GLU A 177 -23.34 3.51 5.84
CA GLU A 177 -23.54 2.54 6.92
C GLU A 177 -23.07 3.05 8.29
N LYS A 178 -22.57 4.29 8.38
CA LYS A 178 -22.03 4.91 9.61
C LYS A 178 -20.89 4.11 10.24
N LYS A 179 -20.10 3.40 9.42
CA LYS A 179 -18.96 2.58 9.85
C LYS A 179 -17.69 3.41 10.08
N ALA A 180 -17.72 4.30 11.06
CA ALA A 180 -16.60 5.23 11.36
C ALA A 180 -15.26 4.52 11.66
N ASN A 181 -15.28 3.25 12.07
CA ASN A 181 -14.08 2.44 12.28
C ASN A 181 -13.26 2.19 10.99
N LEU A 182 -13.84 2.43 9.81
CA LEU A 182 -13.14 2.33 8.52
C LEU A 182 -12.37 3.61 8.15
N PHE A 183 -12.44 4.67 8.97
CA PHE A 183 -11.74 5.93 8.74
C PHE A 183 -10.23 5.76 8.58
N MET A 184 -9.58 5.03 9.49
CA MET A 184 -8.11 4.83 9.42
C MET A 184 -7.70 4.04 8.16
N PRO A 185 -8.33 2.90 7.81
CA PRO A 185 -8.10 2.24 6.53
C PRO A 185 -8.32 3.14 5.30
N MET A 186 -9.41 3.92 5.28
CA MET A 186 -9.71 4.86 4.20
C MET A 186 -8.58 5.89 4.03
N CYS A 187 -8.17 6.55 5.11
CA CYS A 187 -7.08 7.52 5.07
C CYS A 187 -5.77 6.89 4.63
N TYR A 188 -5.45 5.67 5.08
CA TYR A 188 -4.26 4.97 4.61
C TYR A 188 -4.29 4.74 3.10
N LEU A 189 -5.42 4.25 2.56
CA LEU A 189 -5.56 3.96 1.14
C LEU A 189 -5.35 5.21 0.29
N TYR A 190 -6.03 6.30 0.61
CA TYR A 190 -5.82 7.58 -0.08
C TYR A 190 -4.39 8.09 0.04
N ARG A 191 -3.82 8.06 1.25
CA ARG A 191 -2.45 8.52 1.49
C ARG A 191 -1.42 7.68 0.74
N ASN A 192 -1.70 6.40 0.51
CA ASN A 192 -0.86 5.53 -0.32
C ASN A 192 -1.08 5.83 -1.81
N ALA A 193 -2.30 6.11 -2.26
CA ALA A 193 -2.59 6.59 -3.61
C ALA A 193 -1.80 7.88 -3.91
N VAL A 194 -1.86 8.90 -3.05
CA VAL A 194 -1.07 10.14 -3.20
C VAL A 194 0.42 9.87 -3.31
N GLU A 195 0.97 8.97 -2.48
CA GLU A 195 2.39 8.59 -2.58
C GLU A 195 2.72 7.92 -3.92
N LEU A 196 1.85 7.04 -4.41
CA LEU A 196 2.01 6.38 -5.70
C LEU A 196 1.88 7.35 -6.86
N GLY A 197 0.93 8.27 -6.84
CA GLY A 197 0.76 9.31 -7.85
C GLY A 197 1.99 10.20 -7.94
N LEU A 198 2.53 10.66 -6.81
CA LEU A 198 3.78 11.43 -6.80
C LEU A 198 4.98 10.62 -7.32
N LYS A 199 5.04 9.31 -7.03
CA LYS A 199 6.10 8.44 -7.55
C LYS A 199 5.95 8.18 -9.05
N ARG A 200 4.72 8.06 -9.54
CA ARG A 200 4.37 7.97 -10.98
C ARG A 200 4.91 9.19 -11.71
N LEU A 201 4.51 10.39 -11.28
CA LEU A 201 4.98 11.65 -11.87
C LEU A 201 6.51 11.73 -11.96
N ILE A 202 7.23 11.32 -10.91
CA ILE A 202 8.70 11.37 -10.89
C ILE A 202 9.34 10.31 -11.80
N ILE A 203 8.75 9.12 -11.96
CA ILE A 203 9.38 7.98 -12.64
C ILE A 203 8.94 7.87 -14.10
N GLU A 204 7.65 8.08 -14.36
CA GLU A 204 7.01 7.83 -15.65
C GLU A 204 6.86 9.13 -16.44
N ASP A 205 6.49 10.25 -15.80
CA ASP A 205 5.99 11.44 -16.52
C ASP A 205 6.96 12.64 -16.52
N SER A 206 7.94 12.66 -15.62
CA SER A 206 8.89 13.77 -15.53
C SER A 206 10.05 13.67 -16.53
N HIS A 207 10.67 14.82 -16.82
CA HIS A 207 11.92 14.91 -17.57
C HIS A 207 13.15 14.48 -16.75
N ILE A 208 12.95 14.00 -15.51
CA ILE A 208 14.01 13.49 -14.65
C ILE A 208 14.48 12.13 -15.18
N GLY A 209 15.70 12.08 -15.71
CA GLY A 209 16.28 10.83 -16.20
C GLY A 209 16.15 9.67 -15.19
N ASN A 210 15.71 8.50 -15.68
CA ASN A 210 15.28 7.34 -14.89
C ASN A 210 16.19 7.00 -13.69
N SER A 211 17.52 6.98 -13.87
CA SER A 211 18.45 6.68 -12.77
C SER A 211 18.40 7.69 -11.60
N LYS A 212 18.10 8.96 -11.88
CA LYS A 212 17.93 10.03 -10.89
C LYS A 212 16.54 9.94 -10.26
N ALA A 213 15.50 9.70 -11.05
CA ALA A 213 14.14 9.47 -10.55
C ALA A 213 14.09 8.32 -9.52
N LEU A 214 14.67 7.17 -9.86
CA LEU A 214 14.76 6.02 -8.95
C LEU A 214 15.54 6.33 -7.67
N LYS A 215 16.60 7.14 -7.75
CA LYS A 215 17.35 7.61 -6.56
C LYS A 215 16.52 8.54 -5.69
N ILE A 216 15.75 9.45 -6.30
CA ILE A 216 14.84 10.36 -5.58
C ILE A 216 13.80 9.53 -4.82
N VAL A 217 13.07 8.66 -5.50
CA VAL A 217 12.01 7.84 -4.90
C VAL A 217 12.55 6.96 -3.76
N ARG A 218 13.71 6.33 -3.94
CA ARG A 218 14.39 5.56 -2.89
C ARG A 218 14.82 6.41 -1.69
N LYS A 219 15.32 7.64 -1.92
CA LYS A 219 15.78 8.54 -0.86
C LYS A 219 14.61 9.13 -0.06
N LYS A 220 13.53 9.52 -0.75
CA LYS A 220 12.35 10.13 -0.13
C LYS A 220 11.44 9.10 0.54
N LYS A 221 11.47 7.84 0.08
CA LYS A 221 10.70 6.71 0.61
C LYS A 221 9.20 7.01 0.66
N HIS A 222 8.70 7.41 1.83
CA HIS A 222 7.31 7.71 2.12
C HIS A 222 7.03 9.20 2.29
N SER A 223 8.04 10.07 2.23
CA SER A 223 7.83 11.50 2.42
C SER A 223 7.11 12.10 1.20
N ILE A 224 5.79 12.24 1.29
CA ILE A 224 4.98 12.84 0.21
C ILE A 224 5.39 14.29 -0.07
N LEU A 225 5.72 15.07 0.96
CA LEU A 225 6.30 16.41 0.79
C LEU A 225 7.67 16.36 0.11
N GLY A 226 8.50 15.40 0.49
CA GLY A 226 9.81 15.22 -0.10
C GLY A 226 9.77 14.81 -1.57
N LEU A 227 8.76 14.01 -1.95
CA LEU A 227 8.46 13.65 -3.34
C LEU A 227 7.93 14.86 -4.10
N TRP A 228 6.93 15.56 -3.56
CA TRP A 228 6.38 16.80 -4.10
C TRP A 228 7.45 17.84 -4.44
N ASN A 229 8.31 18.16 -3.47
CA ASN A 229 9.40 19.11 -3.66
C ASN A 229 10.44 18.68 -4.72
N SER A 230 10.37 17.44 -5.21
CA SER A 230 11.26 16.95 -6.28
C SER A 230 10.67 17.16 -7.68
N ILE A 231 9.38 17.48 -7.79
CA ILE A 231 8.65 17.61 -9.06
C ILE A 231 7.85 18.92 -9.20
N ALA A 232 7.59 19.63 -8.10
CA ALA A 232 6.75 20.83 -8.07
C ALA A 232 7.19 21.95 -9.03
N ASP A 233 8.50 22.16 -9.20
CA ASP A 233 9.03 23.19 -10.09
C ASP A 233 8.72 22.87 -11.56
N GLU A 234 8.81 21.60 -11.95
CA GLU A 234 8.50 21.13 -13.31
C GLU A 234 6.99 21.19 -13.59
N ILE A 235 6.16 20.81 -12.61
CA ILE A 235 4.71 20.97 -12.70
C ILE A 235 4.37 22.45 -12.93
N LYS A 236 5.01 23.36 -12.19
CA LYS A 236 4.81 24.79 -12.33
C LYS A 236 5.28 25.34 -13.67
N GLU A 237 6.36 24.81 -14.23
CA GLU A 237 6.90 25.20 -15.53
C GLU A 237 5.91 24.90 -16.67
N TYR A 238 5.26 23.73 -16.65
CA TYR A 238 4.33 23.30 -17.69
C TYR A 238 2.87 23.66 -17.40
N ALA A 239 2.54 24.08 -16.19
CA ALA A 239 1.19 24.52 -15.83
C ALA A 239 0.80 25.77 -16.64
N ASN A 240 -0.19 25.62 -17.51
CA ASN A 240 -0.82 26.74 -18.21
C ASN A 240 -2.06 27.24 -17.46
N ALA A 241 -1.89 27.55 -16.18
CA ALA A 241 -2.97 27.99 -15.30
C ALA A 241 -3.12 29.52 -15.30
N PRO A 242 -4.35 30.07 -15.17
CA PRO A 242 -4.58 31.49 -14.93
C PRO A 242 -3.84 32.02 -13.70
N GLU A 243 -3.54 33.34 -13.66
CA GLU A 243 -2.81 33.95 -12.53
C GLU A 243 -3.53 33.81 -11.18
N ASP A 244 -4.85 33.67 -11.18
CA ASP A 244 -5.70 33.50 -9.99
C ASP A 244 -5.96 32.03 -9.62
N ASP A 245 -5.39 31.07 -10.35
CA ASP A 245 -5.51 29.64 -10.05
C ASP A 245 -4.77 29.29 -8.75
N THR A 246 -5.51 28.77 -7.77
CA THR A 246 -4.95 28.37 -6.47
C THR A 246 -4.64 26.88 -6.36
N THR A 247 -4.98 26.07 -7.38
CA THR A 247 -4.95 24.61 -7.34
C THR A 247 -3.58 24.08 -6.93
N LEU A 248 -2.49 24.61 -7.51
CA LEU A 248 -1.13 24.21 -7.18
C LEU A 248 -0.79 24.48 -5.70
N ASN A 249 -1.19 25.66 -5.21
CA ASN A 249 -0.94 26.09 -3.83
C ASN A 249 -1.77 25.28 -2.83
N ASP A 250 -3.03 24.99 -3.16
CA ASP A 250 -3.94 24.21 -2.34
C ASP A 250 -3.50 22.74 -2.27
N SER A 251 -3.11 22.14 -3.40
CA SER A 251 -2.48 20.81 -3.44
C SER A 251 -1.22 20.74 -2.58
N GLN A 252 -0.34 21.74 -2.65
CA GLN A 252 0.83 21.80 -1.79
C GLN A 252 0.46 21.89 -0.29
N ARG A 253 -0.60 22.65 0.06
CA ARG A 253 -1.10 22.74 1.43
C ARG A 253 -1.65 21.41 1.93
N TYR A 254 -2.40 20.69 1.10
CA TYR A 254 -2.88 19.34 1.44
C TYR A 254 -1.71 18.39 1.67
N ILE A 255 -0.75 18.33 0.74
CA ILE A 255 0.45 17.49 0.87
C ILE A 255 1.21 17.82 2.16
N GLN A 256 1.43 19.10 2.45
CA GLN A 256 2.12 19.53 3.67
C GLN A 256 1.35 19.12 4.93
N THR A 257 0.04 19.29 4.94
CA THR A 257 -0.83 18.94 6.07
C THR A 257 -0.82 17.44 6.33
N PHE A 258 -1.04 16.63 5.30
CA PHE A 258 -0.99 15.17 5.42
C PHE A 258 0.41 14.67 5.77
N HIS A 259 1.48 15.30 5.26
CA HIS A 259 2.84 14.91 5.61
C HIS A 259 3.18 15.18 7.07
N ASN A 260 2.73 16.32 7.61
CA ASN A 260 2.93 16.66 9.01
C ASN A 260 2.12 15.74 9.93
N PHE A 261 0.97 15.28 9.46
CA PHE A 261 0.12 14.36 10.22
C PHE A 261 0.68 12.93 10.20
N ASP A 262 1.06 12.40 9.03
CA ASP A 262 1.54 11.03 8.85
C ASP A 262 2.83 10.98 8.00
N GLN A 263 3.93 11.37 8.62
CA GLN A 263 5.22 11.53 7.95
C GLN A 263 5.78 10.21 7.39
N SER A 264 5.62 9.12 8.14
CA SER A 264 6.23 7.81 7.83
C SER A 264 5.26 6.78 7.26
N SER A 265 4.04 7.19 6.91
CA SER A 265 2.98 6.28 6.43
C SER A 265 2.54 5.28 7.51
N ASP A 266 2.75 5.54 8.79
CA ASP A 266 2.53 4.57 9.88
C ASP A 266 1.28 4.87 10.71
N LEU A 267 0.88 6.14 10.82
CA LEU A 267 -0.17 6.58 11.76
C LEU A 267 -1.52 5.94 11.45
N PHE A 268 -1.91 5.88 10.18
CA PHE A 268 -3.19 5.30 9.76
C PHE A 268 -3.21 3.76 9.83
N ARG A 269 -2.06 3.12 10.10
CA ARG A 269 -1.92 1.65 10.08
C ARG A 269 -1.72 1.05 11.47
N TYR A 270 -1.05 1.77 12.36
CA TYR A 270 -0.65 1.26 13.66
C TYR A 270 -1.17 2.17 14.78
N PRO A 271 -1.51 1.61 15.95
CA PRO A 271 -1.98 2.42 17.08
C PRO A 271 -0.86 3.22 17.77
N CYS A 272 0.41 2.87 17.51
CA CYS A 272 1.57 3.51 18.11
C CYS A 272 2.76 3.54 17.14
N ASN A 273 3.74 4.38 17.46
CA ASN A 273 4.98 4.50 16.70
C ASN A 273 5.99 3.38 17.07
N LYS A 274 7.17 3.43 16.45
CA LYS A 274 8.26 2.45 16.66
C LYS A 274 8.86 2.46 18.08
N ASN A 275 8.55 3.47 18.88
CA ASN A 275 8.93 3.56 20.28
C ASN A 275 7.82 3.09 21.24
N MET A 276 6.74 2.51 20.71
CA MET A 276 5.53 2.12 21.46
C MET A 276 4.76 3.32 22.04
N GLU A 277 5.00 4.53 21.52
CA GLU A 277 4.26 5.73 21.92
C GLU A 277 2.95 5.80 21.09
N PRO A 278 1.77 5.85 21.73
CA PRO A 278 0.50 5.98 21.02
C PRO A 278 0.44 7.27 20.20
N TYR A 279 -0.15 7.22 18.99
CA TYR A 279 -0.35 8.43 18.19
C TYR A 279 -1.44 9.34 18.75
N PHE A 280 -2.45 8.75 19.38
CA PHE A 280 -3.57 9.45 20.00
C PHE A 280 -3.66 9.06 21.46
N LEU A 281 -3.35 10.00 22.35
CA LEU A 281 -3.57 9.84 23.81
C LEU A 281 -4.98 10.25 24.21
N ASP A 282 -5.56 11.21 23.48
CA ASP A 282 -6.91 11.73 23.68
C ASP A 282 -7.80 11.40 22.49
N GLU A 283 -9.10 11.33 22.73
CA GLU A 283 -10.10 11.21 21.66
C GLU A 283 -9.97 12.38 20.68
N LYS A 284 -9.82 12.07 19.40
CA LYS A 284 -9.85 13.03 18.29
C LYS A 284 -11.04 12.72 17.41
N LYS A 285 -11.81 13.75 17.07
CA LYS A 285 -12.88 13.67 16.08
C LYS A 285 -12.41 14.35 14.82
N PHE A 286 -12.56 13.65 13.71
CA PHE A 286 -12.24 14.15 12.38
C PHE A 286 -13.52 14.29 11.58
N ASP A 287 -13.58 15.34 10.77
CA ASP A 287 -14.57 15.45 9.72
C ASP A 287 -14.18 14.50 8.60
N ILE A 288 -14.83 13.33 8.56
CA ILE A 288 -14.52 12.25 7.62
C ILE A 288 -14.75 12.71 6.18
N GLU A 289 -15.81 13.47 5.93
CA GLU A 289 -16.18 13.94 4.60
C GLU A 289 -15.13 14.93 4.11
N ASN A 290 -14.79 15.93 4.92
CA ASN A 290 -13.78 16.92 4.57
C ASN A 290 -12.39 16.28 4.34
N VAL A 291 -11.97 15.34 5.21
CA VAL A 291 -10.69 14.65 5.04
C VAL A 291 -10.66 13.84 3.75
N ALA A 292 -11.74 13.13 3.43
CA ALA A 292 -11.83 12.36 2.19
C ALA A 292 -11.82 13.28 0.96
N SER A 293 -12.56 14.38 0.98
CA SER A 293 -12.58 15.37 -0.11
C SER A 293 -11.20 15.98 -0.37
N CYS A 294 -10.42 16.31 0.66
CA CYS A 294 -9.04 16.78 0.46
C CYS A 294 -8.14 15.74 -0.22
N PHE A 295 -8.35 14.44 0.06
CA PHE A 295 -7.61 13.38 -0.62
C PHE A 295 -8.07 13.18 -2.06
N GLU A 296 -9.38 13.20 -2.31
CA GLU A 296 -9.96 13.09 -3.65
C GLU A 296 -9.51 14.24 -4.55
N GLU A 297 -9.55 15.48 -4.06
CA GLU A 297 -9.03 16.66 -4.76
C GLU A 297 -7.54 16.49 -5.11
N LEU A 298 -6.75 15.97 -4.18
CA LEU A 298 -5.33 15.74 -4.40
C LEU A 298 -5.07 14.62 -5.42
N CYS A 299 -5.86 13.54 -5.40
CA CYS A 299 -5.75 12.46 -6.40
C CYS A 299 -6.13 12.99 -7.80
N ASN A 300 -7.28 13.67 -7.92
CA ASN A 300 -7.71 14.30 -9.16
C ASN A 300 -6.67 15.28 -9.71
N PHE A 301 -6.04 16.08 -8.84
CA PHE A 301 -4.94 16.97 -9.23
C PHE A 301 -3.74 16.19 -9.79
N LEU A 302 -3.31 15.11 -9.13
CA LEU A 302 -2.17 14.30 -9.58
C LEU A 302 -2.45 13.60 -10.93
N ASP A 303 -3.68 13.17 -11.18
CA ASP A 303 -4.08 12.63 -12.49
C ASP A 303 -4.15 13.72 -13.57
N GLY A 304 -4.59 14.93 -13.22
CA GLY A 304 -4.53 16.07 -14.13
C GLY A 304 -3.09 16.43 -14.53
N VAL A 305 -2.16 16.41 -13.57
CA VAL A 305 -0.74 16.67 -13.81
C VAL A 305 -0.10 15.57 -14.66
N ASP A 306 -0.45 14.30 -14.43
CA ASP A 306 -0.01 13.16 -15.24
C ASP A 306 -0.40 13.31 -16.71
N GLY A 307 -1.67 13.63 -16.98
CA GLY A 307 -2.14 13.87 -18.35
C GLY A 307 -1.46 15.09 -19.00
N MET A 308 -1.20 16.14 -18.21
CA MET A 308 -0.47 17.33 -18.69
C MET A 308 0.97 16.99 -19.09
N LEU A 309 1.73 16.34 -18.19
CA LEU A 309 3.14 16.00 -18.45
C LEU A 309 3.28 14.97 -19.58
N SER A 310 2.37 13.98 -19.65
CA SER A 310 2.34 13.02 -20.76
C SER A 310 2.14 13.74 -22.11
N ALA A 311 1.19 14.68 -22.19
CA ALA A 311 0.95 15.44 -23.41
C ALA A 311 2.15 16.32 -23.82
N VAL A 312 2.88 16.88 -22.85
CA VAL A 312 4.12 17.62 -23.09
C VAL A 312 5.18 16.69 -23.70
N GLN A 313 5.40 15.51 -23.12
CA GLN A 313 6.38 14.56 -23.64
C GLN A 313 6.05 14.06 -25.04
N ASP A 314 4.78 13.76 -25.31
CA ASP A 314 4.33 13.35 -26.64
C ASP A 314 4.61 14.44 -27.68
N TYR A 315 4.29 15.70 -27.36
CA TYR A 315 4.56 16.84 -28.24
C TYR A 315 6.07 17.04 -28.50
N GLU A 316 6.90 16.93 -27.47
CA GLU A 316 8.35 17.04 -27.61
C GLU A 316 8.95 15.90 -28.46
N ALA A 317 8.44 14.67 -28.28
CA ALA A 317 8.86 13.51 -29.05
C ALA A 317 8.48 13.65 -30.53
N GLU A 318 7.27 14.14 -30.82
CA GLU A 318 6.83 14.44 -32.19
C GLU A 318 7.71 15.49 -32.85
N MET A 319 7.96 16.63 -32.19
CA MET A 319 8.85 17.68 -32.71
C MET A 319 10.27 17.16 -32.98
N ALA A 320 10.82 16.34 -32.08
CA ALA A 320 12.15 15.76 -32.25
C ALA A 320 12.20 14.79 -33.44
N ALA A 321 11.16 13.97 -33.63
CA ALA A 321 11.05 13.05 -34.75
C ALA A 321 10.92 13.79 -36.09
N GLU A 322 10.11 14.84 -36.15
CA GLU A 322 10.00 15.70 -37.33
C GLU A 322 11.35 16.34 -37.67
N MET A 323 12.03 16.94 -36.70
CA MET A 323 13.33 17.58 -36.91
C MET A 323 14.38 16.57 -37.39
N ALA A 324 14.43 15.37 -36.80
CA ALA A 324 15.33 14.31 -37.24
C ALA A 324 15.05 13.89 -38.69
N SER A 325 13.78 13.79 -39.07
CA SER A 325 13.39 13.46 -40.44
C SER A 325 13.89 14.51 -41.44
N TYR A 326 13.81 15.81 -41.10
CA TYR A 326 14.34 16.87 -41.96
C TYR A 326 15.86 16.74 -42.20
N TYR A 327 16.63 16.35 -41.18
CA TYR A 327 18.08 16.16 -41.32
C TYR A 327 18.46 14.92 -42.14
N ASP A 328 17.66 13.85 -42.11
CA ASP A 328 17.90 12.65 -42.92
C ASP A 328 17.63 12.88 -44.44
N TYR A 329 16.93 13.96 -44.80
CA TYR A 329 16.66 14.35 -46.19
C TYR A 329 17.75 15.24 -46.84
N TYR A 330 18.78 15.67 -46.09
CA TYR A 330 19.89 16.52 -46.57
C TYR A 330 21.24 15.81 -46.57
#